data_AF-A0A7V0IX24-F1
#
_entry.id   AF-A0A7V0IX24-F1
#
_cell.length_a   1.000
_cell.length_b   1.000
_cell.length_c   1.000
_cell.angle_alpha   90.00
_cell.angle_beta   90.00
_cell.angle_gamma   90.00
#
_symmetry.space_group_name_H-M   'P 1'
#
loop_
_entity.id
_entity.type
_entity.pdbx_description
1 polymer ?
#
loop_
_entity_poly.entity_id
_entity_poly.type
_entity_poly.pdbx_seq_one_letter_code
_entity_poly.pdbx_strand_id
1 'polypeptide(L)'
;MCKKYIYFIGLFLIIICFVKNTAAYNDKITHPDITKKAAENSQLDQYLKNNLGLQNGIATKFSFNNELKTITKWLREGAELEDDPICRASNHFHDPLKLWSESGMSDEPGWLDMYCYFWSPWYSNITWATGYEEQGGAIVDRNKQEMGWEHARAYYHSALTSTSETDRETYYVNFFQSLGHVMHLLEDMAVPAHTRNDFASHLKFNEVADINPTKWLGNRFEYFVKIRPALVDATPVSPSFTTPLLTDFWDIDQYDGSNPSAGTAIGLAEYSNANFLSGTTIFKGIEDPTHSYPYPDWSSIVEYDEVIDDVTGKVRTYLRKTGDGETIEHLAAGKWFYKYLPSSLKDLGLMLDDSVYLDYADKLLPRAVGYSAGLLDYFFRGKINIVQTGADAFQIVNLSDEDMEGNLASFKLYYDDINDERIEIPLAFYDELGSRYTDPNTVLSIPAQTKSLFKAELQSVPVDPQAPGEYMLVYKGRLGSEGAAPYDTDYAVAAQKITPHFLTYAEVNSEWDVYEYDLLGNRIYSLTGGLTRGIPYYNGIPNPVNPDELFYLSYSGCTEGYSCLHLLTKSTEQSEDLSKFGTFWWSNDGTRIYAFHGGYYDISTSTWMTSPWIITDACLYSGF
;
A
#
# COMPACT_ATOMS: atom_id res chain seq x y z
N MET A 1 -42.34 -31.72 -30.09
CA MET A 1 -41.11 -30.92 -29.87
C MET A 1 -40.76 -30.73 -28.38
N CYS A 2 -41.70 -30.78 -27.44
CA CYS A 2 -41.41 -30.51 -26.00
C CYS A 2 -40.61 -31.61 -25.25
N LYS A 3 -40.57 -32.86 -25.74
CA LYS A 3 -39.89 -33.96 -25.03
C LYS A 3 -38.37 -34.02 -25.27
N LYS A 4 -37.81 -33.44 -26.35
CA LYS A 4 -36.35 -33.50 -26.62
C LYS A 4 -35.54 -32.47 -25.81
N TYR A 5 -36.15 -31.36 -25.40
CA TYR A 5 -35.48 -30.32 -24.60
C TYR A 5 -35.34 -30.67 -23.11
N ILE A 6 -36.29 -31.45 -22.57
CA ILE A 6 -36.23 -31.91 -21.18
C ILE A 6 -35.08 -32.91 -20.95
N TYR A 7 -34.74 -33.73 -21.96
CA TYR A 7 -33.58 -34.61 -21.87
C TYR A 7 -32.25 -33.86 -21.96
N PHE A 8 -32.18 -32.71 -22.65
CA PHE A 8 -30.97 -31.89 -22.72
C PHE A 8 -30.71 -31.14 -21.41
N ILE A 9 -31.75 -30.57 -20.79
CA ILE A 9 -31.66 -29.90 -19.48
C ILE A 9 -31.38 -30.93 -18.37
N GLY A 10 -31.99 -32.11 -18.45
CA GLY A 10 -31.76 -33.21 -17.49
C GLY A 10 -30.35 -33.82 -17.59
N LEU A 11 -29.78 -33.94 -18.79
CA LEU A 11 -28.41 -34.43 -18.97
C LEU A 11 -27.37 -33.40 -18.50
N PHE A 12 -27.64 -32.11 -18.70
CA PHE A 12 -26.76 -31.01 -18.24
C PHE A 12 -26.75 -30.91 -16.70
N LEU A 13 -27.91 -31.07 -16.05
CA LEU A 13 -28.01 -31.08 -14.57
C LEU A 13 -27.37 -32.32 -13.92
N ILE A 14 -27.35 -33.48 -14.61
CA ILE A 14 -26.73 -34.70 -14.09
C ILE A 14 -25.19 -34.66 -14.19
N ILE A 15 -24.63 -33.91 -15.16
CA ILE A 15 -23.18 -33.68 -15.25
C ILE A 15 -22.68 -32.74 -14.14
N ILE A 16 -23.51 -31.79 -13.68
CA ILE A 16 -23.18 -30.86 -12.59
C ILE A 16 -23.07 -31.57 -11.22
N CYS A 17 -23.77 -32.70 -11.02
CA CYS A 17 -23.84 -33.37 -9.71
C CYS A 17 -22.68 -34.36 -9.41
N PHE A 18 -21.71 -34.56 -10.31
CA PHE A 18 -20.64 -35.57 -10.14
C PHE A 18 -19.20 -35.05 -10.15
N VAL A 19 -18.98 -33.74 -10.09
CA VAL A 19 -17.62 -33.19 -9.98
C VAL A 19 -17.29 -32.96 -8.50
N LYS A 20 -16.68 -33.96 -7.84
CA LYS A 20 -16.01 -33.76 -6.55
C LYS A 20 -14.53 -33.50 -6.79
N ASN A 21 -14.05 -32.37 -6.28
CA ASN A 21 -12.66 -31.93 -6.13
C ASN A 21 -11.82 -31.95 -7.42
N THR A 22 -11.88 -30.86 -8.17
CA THR A 22 -10.88 -30.56 -9.21
C THR A 22 -10.33 -29.15 -8.95
N ALA A 23 -9.01 -29.02 -8.99
CA ALA A 23 -8.30 -27.78 -8.71
C ALA A 23 -8.69 -26.71 -9.72
N ALA A 24 -9.38 -25.67 -9.25
CA ALA A 24 -9.66 -24.49 -10.06
C ALA A 24 -8.37 -23.84 -10.57
N TYR A 25 -8.47 -23.33 -11.80
CA TYR A 25 -7.38 -22.84 -12.62
C TYR A 25 -7.41 -21.31 -12.70
N ASN A 26 -6.20 -20.73 -12.76
CA ASN A 26 -5.78 -19.33 -13.01
C ASN A 26 -5.63 -18.37 -11.82
N ASP A 27 -6.24 -18.65 -10.69
CA ASP A 27 -6.33 -17.78 -9.52
C ASP A 27 -5.32 -18.08 -8.39
N LYS A 28 -4.79 -19.31 -8.33
CA LYS A 28 -4.23 -19.85 -7.07
C LYS A 28 -2.75 -19.65 -6.81
N ILE A 29 -1.99 -19.25 -7.83
CA ILE A 29 -0.53 -19.25 -7.77
C ILE A 29 0.02 -17.89 -8.18
N THR A 30 -0.16 -17.49 -9.44
CA THR A 30 0.53 -16.33 -10.01
C THR A 30 0.16 -15.01 -9.32
N HIS A 31 -1.13 -14.63 -9.31
CA HIS A 31 -1.59 -13.42 -8.64
C HIS A 31 -1.29 -13.43 -7.13
N PRO A 32 -1.61 -14.50 -6.37
CA PRO A 32 -1.18 -14.63 -4.98
C PRO A 32 0.34 -14.47 -4.75
N ASP A 33 1.18 -14.93 -5.66
CA ASP A 33 2.64 -14.80 -5.50
C ASP A 33 3.13 -13.39 -5.86
N ILE A 34 2.56 -12.73 -6.87
CA ILE A 34 2.84 -11.31 -7.19
C ILE A 34 2.38 -10.41 -6.04
N THR A 35 1.14 -10.57 -5.58
CA THR A 35 0.57 -9.85 -4.43
C THR A 35 1.41 -10.03 -3.17
N LYS A 36 1.88 -11.26 -2.90
CA LYS A 36 2.81 -11.50 -1.79
C LYS A 36 4.10 -10.70 -1.94
N LYS A 37 4.71 -10.73 -3.12
CA LYS A 37 5.95 -9.99 -3.39
C LYS A 37 5.74 -8.48 -3.31
N ALA A 38 4.60 -7.98 -3.76
CA ALA A 38 4.23 -6.57 -3.63
C ALA A 38 4.15 -6.15 -2.15
N ALA A 39 3.50 -6.97 -1.31
CA ALA A 39 3.46 -6.73 0.13
C ALA A 39 4.86 -6.77 0.79
N GLU A 40 5.75 -7.67 0.35
CA GLU A 40 7.14 -7.77 0.84
C GLU A 40 8.04 -6.61 0.37
N ASN A 41 7.71 -5.94 -0.74
CA ASN A 41 8.49 -4.84 -1.34
C ASN A 41 7.83 -3.45 -1.19
N SER A 42 6.81 -3.33 -0.33
CA SER A 42 6.14 -2.07 0.02
C SER A 42 6.41 -1.69 1.48
N GLN A 43 5.95 -0.51 1.88
CA GLN A 43 6.00 0.00 3.25
C GLN A 43 4.94 -0.64 4.17
N LEU A 44 4.09 -1.54 3.65
CA LEU A 44 3.00 -2.16 4.40
C LEU A 44 3.45 -2.74 5.74
N ASP A 45 4.50 -3.56 5.75
CA ASP A 45 4.99 -4.19 6.99
C ASP A 45 5.40 -3.16 8.05
N GLN A 46 6.10 -2.11 7.62
CA GLN A 46 6.55 -1.04 8.50
C GLN A 46 5.37 -0.19 9.00
N TYR A 47 4.40 0.10 8.13
CA TYR A 47 3.20 0.85 8.52
C TYR A 47 2.38 0.09 9.57
N LEU A 48 2.13 -1.21 9.35
CA LEU A 48 1.38 -2.04 10.30
C LEU A 48 2.05 -2.05 11.69
N LYS A 49 3.38 -2.12 11.74
CA LYS A 49 4.16 -2.10 12.99
C LYS A 49 4.18 -0.73 13.66
N ASN A 50 4.59 0.29 12.91
CA ASN A 50 4.93 1.61 13.46
C ASN A 50 3.71 2.51 13.63
N ASN A 51 2.70 2.35 12.77
CA ASN A 51 1.49 3.16 12.79
C ASN A 51 0.34 2.44 13.50
N LEU A 52 0.12 1.15 13.23
CA LEU A 52 -1.04 0.44 13.82
C LEU A 52 -0.72 -0.34 15.09
N GLY A 53 0.56 -0.47 15.46
CA GLY A 53 0.98 -1.25 16.63
C GLY A 53 0.86 -2.77 16.44
N LEU A 54 0.65 -3.25 15.20
CA LEU A 54 0.62 -4.66 14.86
C LEU A 54 2.06 -5.18 14.78
N GLN A 55 2.61 -5.59 15.92
CA GLN A 55 4.05 -5.90 16.10
C GLN A 55 4.61 -6.92 15.11
N ASN A 56 3.79 -7.85 14.63
CA ASN A 56 4.18 -8.86 13.64
C ASN A 56 4.07 -8.38 12.19
N GLY A 57 3.66 -7.13 11.95
CA GLY A 57 3.47 -6.54 10.63
C GLY A 57 2.64 -7.43 9.71
N ILE A 58 3.14 -7.75 8.50
CA ILE A 58 2.43 -8.59 7.53
C ILE A 58 2.25 -10.05 7.97
N ALA A 59 2.93 -10.48 9.04
CA ALA A 59 2.77 -11.78 9.67
C ALA A 59 1.74 -11.80 10.81
N THR A 60 1.15 -10.65 11.15
CA THR A 60 -0.01 -10.57 12.07
C THR A 60 -1.14 -11.45 11.56
N LYS A 61 -1.86 -12.10 12.46
CA LYS A 61 -2.92 -13.05 12.12
C LYS A 61 -4.28 -12.55 12.58
N PHE A 62 -5.29 -12.77 11.74
CA PHE A 62 -6.69 -12.50 12.06
C PHE A 62 -7.52 -13.75 11.82
N SER A 63 -8.55 -13.94 12.64
CA SER A 63 -9.45 -15.08 12.56
C SER A 63 -10.71 -14.71 11.77
N PHE A 64 -11.06 -15.53 10.78
CA PHE A 64 -12.31 -15.40 10.04
C PHE A 64 -12.82 -16.77 9.60
N ASN A 65 -14.12 -17.02 9.77
CA ASN A 65 -14.76 -18.31 9.44
C ASN A 65 -14.05 -19.56 10.03
N ASN A 66 -13.52 -19.45 11.25
CA ASN A 66 -12.71 -20.48 11.95
C ASN A 66 -11.33 -20.75 11.33
N GLU A 67 -10.84 -19.87 10.46
CA GLU A 67 -9.50 -19.94 9.91
C GLU A 67 -8.65 -18.78 10.42
N LEU A 68 -7.48 -19.11 10.97
CA LEU A 68 -6.51 -18.12 11.43
C LEU A 68 -5.38 -18.00 10.39
N LYS A 69 -5.36 -16.90 9.64
CA LYS A 69 -4.36 -16.65 8.59
C LYS A 69 -3.62 -15.34 8.83
N THR A 70 -2.41 -15.24 8.27
CA THR A 70 -1.62 -14.01 8.32
C THR A 70 -2.23 -12.97 7.37
N ILE A 71 -1.96 -11.68 7.59
CA ILE A 71 -2.31 -10.59 6.66
C ILE A 71 -1.88 -10.93 5.23
N THR A 72 -0.64 -11.38 5.07
CA THR A 72 -0.12 -11.81 3.75
C THR A 72 -0.98 -12.89 3.12
N LYS A 73 -1.53 -13.84 3.89
CA LYS A 73 -2.41 -14.89 3.35
C LYS A 73 -3.79 -14.36 2.98
N TRP A 74 -4.35 -13.41 3.75
CA TRP A 74 -5.62 -12.78 3.41
C TRP A 74 -5.52 -11.93 2.14
N LEU A 75 -4.43 -11.17 1.95
CA LEU A 75 -4.13 -10.47 0.69
C LEU A 75 -4.11 -11.44 -0.50
N ARG A 76 -3.37 -12.54 -0.36
CA ARG A 76 -3.25 -13.59 -1.38
C ARG A 76 -4.59 -14.24 -1.72
N GLU A 77 -5.43 -14.46 -0.72
CA GLU A 77 -6.76 -15.01 -0.92
C GLU A 77 -7.69 -14.03 -1.62
N GLY A 78 -7.61 -12.73 -1.33
CA GLY A 78 -8.33 -11.71 -2.10
C GLY A 78 -7.94 -11.72 -3.57
N ALA A 79 -6.64 -11.82 -3.87
CA ALA A 79 -6.16 -11.96 -5.25
C ALA A 79 -6.68 -13.24 -5.91
N GLU A 80 -6.69 -14.39 -5.20
CA GLU A 80 -7.28 -15.62 -5.73
C GLU A 80 -8.80 -15.49 -6.00
N LEU A 81 -9.52 -14.73 -5.19
CA LEU A 81 -10.98 -14.65 -5.29
C LEU A 81 -11.48 -13.70 -6.39
N GLU A 82 -10.63 -12.84 -7.00
CA GLU A 82 -11.05 -11.88 -8.02
C GLU A 82 -11.60 -12.56 -9.30
N ASP A 83 -11.08 -13.73 -9.67
CA ASP A 83 -11.56 -14.51 -10.82
C ASP A 83 -12.85 -15.31 -10.53
N ASP A 84 -13.40 -15.25 -9.29
CA ASP A 84 -14.55 -16.04 -8.86
C ASP A 84 -15.73 -15.15 -8.38
N PRO A 85 -16.94 -15.31 -8.96
CA PRO A 85 -17.32 -16.20 -10.05
C PRO A 85 -16.81 -15.71 -11.40
N ILE A 86 -16.79 -16.59 -12.41
CA ILE A 86 -16.32 -16.32 -13.79
C ILE A 86 -16.83 -15.00 -14.39
N CYS A 87 -18.03 -14.55 -14.02
CA CYS A 87 -18.61 -13.30 -14.51
C CYS A 87 -17.93 -12.04 -13.99
N ARG A 88 -17.21 -12.13 -12.85
CA ARG A 88 -16.39 -11.04 -12.34
C ARG A 88 -15.21 -10.76 -13.28
N ALA A 89 -14.62 -11.81 -13.82
CA ALA A 89 -13.50 -11.76 -14.74
C ALA A 89 -13.79 -11.09 -16.11
N SER A 90 -15.08 -10.94 -16.47
CA SER A 90 -15.47 -10.12 -17.64
C SER A 90 -15.05 -8.64 -17.50
N ASN A 91 -14.74 -8.17 -16.29
CA ASN A 91 -14.27 -6.81 -16.04
C ASN A 91 -12.73 -6.68 -16.06
N HIS A 92 -11.96 -7.71 -16.42
CA HIS A 92 -10.50 -7.68 -16.25
C HIS A 92 -9.73 -7.01 -17.39
N PHE A 93 -10.43 -6.51 -18.41
CA PHE A 93 -9.86 -5.92 -19.61
C PHE A 93 -9.88 -4.40 -19.55
N HIS A 94 -8.82 -3.76 -20.06
CA HIS A 94 -8.72 -2.31 -20.21
C HIS A 94 -7.84 -1.96 -21.41
N ASP A 95 -8.45 -1.46 -22.47
CA ASP A 95 -7.77 -0.94 -23.65
C ASP A 95 -7.44 0.56 -23.46
N PRO A 96 -6.17 0.93 -23.23
CA PRO A 96 -5.77 2.31 -22.94
C PRO A 96 -5.89 3.26 -24.14
N LEU A 97 -6.21 2.76 -25.34
CA LEU A 97 -6.46 3.60 -26.52
C LEU A 97 -7.92 4.07 -26.63
N LYS A 98 -8.77 3.70 -25.66
CA LYS A 98 -10.18 4.05 -25.61
C LYS A 98 -10.48 4.85 -24.35
N LEU A 99 -11.58 5.60 -24.40
CA LEU A 99 -12.18 6.17 -23.19
C LEU A 99 -12.43 5.05 -22.17
N TRP A 100 -12.17 5.30 -20.88
CA TRP A 100 -12.21 4.20 -19.91
C TRP A 100 -13.60 3.56 -19.80
N SER A 101 -14.67 4.31 -20.01
CA SER A 101 -16.05 3.79 -20.10
C SER A 101 -16.33 2.84 -21.28
N GLU A 102 -15.45 2.81 -22.29
CA GLU A 102 -15.55 1.95 -23.49
C GLU A 102 -14.33 1.01 -23.65
N SER A 103 -13.43 1.02 -22.67
CA SER A 103 -12.14 0.29 -22.70
C SER A 103 -12.22 -1.16 -22.22
N GLY A 104 -13.39 -1.61 -21.74
CA GLY A 104 -13.60 -2.98 -21.28
C GLY A 104 -13.64 -4.02 -22.41
N MET A 105 -13.82 -5.28 -22.02
CA MET A 105 -13.91 -6.42 -22.94
C MET A 105 -15.09 -6.23 -23.92
N SER A 106 -14.84 -6.42 -25.21
CA SER A 106 -15.87 -6.31 -26.25
C SER A 106 -15.98 -7.52 -27.18
N ASP A 107 -15.08 -8.50 -27.06
CA ASP A 107 -15.02 -9.71 -27.89
C ASP A 107 -15.52 -10.97 -27.16
N GLU A 108 -16.30 -10.77 -26.08
CA GLU A 108 -16.89 -11.84 -25.29
C GLU A 108 -17.80 -12.76 -26.14
N PRO A 109 -17.67 -14.10 -26.02
CA PRO A 109 -18.52 -15.01 -26.76
C PRO A 109 -19.94 -14.98 -26.19
N GLY A 110 -20.95 -15.00 -27.07
CA GLY A 110 -22.36 -14.87 -26.66
C GLY A 110 -22.90 -15.92 -25.68
N TRP A 111 -22.19 -17.05 -25.47
CA TRP A 111 -22.56 -18.00 -24.42
C TRP A 111 -22.17 -17.51 -23.03
N LEU A 112 -21.06 -16.78 -22.90
CA LEU A 112 -20.59 -16.21 -21.64
C LEU A 112 -21.43 -14.99 -21.28
N ASP A 113 -21.68 -14.10 -22.25
CA ASP A 113 -22.65 -13.00 -22.12
C ASP A 113 -24.02 -13.50 -21.63
N MET A 114 -24.54 -14.59 -22.22
CA MET A 114 -25.80 -15.20 -21.76
C MET A 114 -25.71 -15.81 -20.35
N TYR A 115 -24.59 -16.46 -20.00
CA TYR A 115 -24.38 -17.04 -18.67
C TYR A 115 -24.29 -15.94 -17.60
N CYS A 116 -23.67 -14.84 -17.96
CA CYS A 116 -23.34 -13.72 -17.10
C CYS A 116 -24.29 -12.53 -17.23
N TYR A 117 -25.40 -12.68 -17.95
CA TYR A 117 -26.38 -11.61 -18.23
C TYR A 117 -26.79 -10.80 -16.99
N PHE A 118 -26.99 -11.45 -15.84
CA PHE A 118 -27.39 -10.78 -14.61
C PHE A 118 -26.27 -9.99 -13.93
N TRP A 119 -25.02 -10.14 -14.36
CA TRP A 119 -23.82 -9.43 -13.89
C TRP A 119 -23.50 -8.17 -14.70
N SER A 120 -24.19 -7.95 -15.82
CA SER A 120 -24.15 -6.71 -16.59
C SER A 120 -24.72 -5.51 -15.81
N PRO A 121 -24.27 -4.25 -16.05
CA PRO A 121 -23.27 -3.83 -17.03
C PRO A 121 -21.84 -4.25 -16.67
N TRP A 122 -21.01 -4.38 -17.70
CA TRP A 122 -19.57 -4.62 -17.58
C TRP A 122 -18.82 -3.30 -17.54
N TYR A 123 -17.76 -3.25 -16.76
CA TYR A 123 -16.86 -2.12 -16.64
C TYR A 123 -15.47 -2.53 -17.11
N SER A 124 -14.66 -1.55 -17.52
CA SER A 124 -13.23 -1.80 -17.73
C SER A 124 -12.54 -2.14 -16.41
N ASN A 125 -11.34 -2.73 -16.48
CA ASN A 125 -10.55 -3.14 -15.32
C ASN A 125 -10.33 -1.99 -14.34
N ILE A 126 -9.89 -0.84 -14.84
CA ILE A 126 -9.61 0.32 -14.00
C ILE A 126 -10.88 0.82 -13.31
N THR A 127 -12.00 0.86 -14.04
CA THR A 127 -13.29 1.28 -13.48
C THR A 127 -13.75 0.25 -12.46
N TRP A 128 -13.69 -1.05 -12.74
CA TRP A 128 -14.07 -2.11 -11.81
C TRP A 128 -13.28 -2.06 -10.50
N ALA A 129 -11.97 -1.81 -10.58
CA ALA A 129 -11.08 -1.69 -9.43
C ALA A 129 -11.33 -0.43 -8.60
N THR A 130 -11.48 0.73 -9.25
CA THR A 130 -11.37 2.04 -8.61
C THR A 130 -12.65 2.88 -8.63
N GLY A 131 -13.51 2.64 -9.61
CA GLY A 131 -14.73 3.39 -9.86
C GLY A 131 -14.60 4.62 -10.73
N TYR A 132 -13.39 4.97 -11.17
CA TYR A 132 -13.20 6.13 -12.06
C TYR A 132 -13.35 5.72 -13.51
N GLU A 133 -14.12 6.49 -14.29
CA GLU A 133 -14.23 6.37 -15.76
C GLU A 133 -13.40 7.43 -16.52
N GLU A 134 -12.69 8.29 -15.78
CA GLU A 134 -11.71 9.24 -16.29
C GLU A 134 -10.77 9.65 -15.15
N GLN A 135 -9.57 10.12 -15.49
CA GLN A 135 -8.54 10.46 -14.51
C GLN A 135 -9.02 11.60 -13.59
N GLY A 136 -9.13 11.30 -12.29
CA GLY A 136 -9.61 12.26 -11.28
C GLY A 136 -11.10 12.63 -11.42
N GLY A 137 -11.88 11.86 -12.17
CA GLY A 137 -13.32 12.05 -12.36
C GLY A 137 -14.16 11.68 -11.15
N ALA A 138 -15.48 11.60 -11.32
CA ALA A 138 -16.38 11.11 -10.28
C ALA A 138 -16.39 9.58 -10.25
N ILE A 139 -16.52 9.00 -9.05
CA ILE A 139 -16.69 7.56 -8.86
C ILE A 139 -18.09 7.14 -9.32
N VAL A 140 -18.16 6.11 -10.16
CA VAL A 140 -19.41 5.46 -10.58
C VAL A 140 -19.76 4.28 -9.66
N ASP A 141 -21.05 4.08 -9.43
CA ASP A 141 -21.57 2.91 -8.73
C ASP A 141 -21.47 1.67 -9.63
N ARG A 142 -20.79 0.64 -9.11
CA ARG A 142 -20.50 -0.60 -9.81
C ARG A 142 -21.26 -1.71 -9.13
N ASN A 143 -22.43 -2.02 -9.66
CA ASN A 143 -23.30 -3.04 -9.11
C ASN A 143 -22.53 -4.35 -8.92
N LYS A 144 -22.63 -4.95 -7.73
CA LYS A 144 -21.95 -6.20 -7.31
C LYS A 144 -20.43 -6.10 -7.15
N GLN A 145 -19.84 -4.92 -7.23
CA GLN A 145 -18.50 -4.71 -6.72
C GLN A 145 -18.58 -4.45 -5.21
N GLU A 146 -18.06 -5.38 -4.40
CA GLU A 146 -18.00 -5.23 -2.93
C GLU A 146 -16.55 -5.26 -2.40
N MET A 147 -15.56 -5.33 -3.30
CA MET A 147 -14.13 -5.50 -2.98
C MET A 147 -13.22 -4.50 -3.72
N GLY A 148 -13.80 -3.41 -4.25
CA GLY A 148 -13.06 -2.34 -4.93
C GLY A 148 -12.28 -1.42 -3.97
N TRP A 149 -11.60 -0.41 -4.51
CA TRP A 149 -10.78 0.52 -3.73
C TRP A 149 -11.57 1.24 -2.62
N GLU A 150 -12.76 1.74 -2.93
CA GLU A 150 -13.63 2.41 -1.97
C GLU A 150 -14.10 1.48 -0.85
N HIS A 151 -14.29 0.19 -1.16
CA HIS A 151 -14.61 -0.84 -0.18
C HIS A 151 -13.41 -1.14 0.73
N ALA A 152 -12.20 -1.25 0.17
CA ALA A 152 -10.98 -1.40 0.95
C ALA A 152 -10.80 -0.22 1.94
N ARG A 153 -11.04 1.03 1.51
CA ARG A 153 -11.05 2.22 2.40
C ARG A 153 -12.11 2.11 3.50
N ALA A 154 -13.33 1.70 3.16
CA ALA A 154 -14.43 1.55 4.11
C ALA A 154 -14.19 0.43 5.14
N TYR A 155 -13.66 -0.71 4.71
CA TYR A 155 -13.30 -1.82 5.59
C TYR A 155 -12.12 -1.46 6.48
N TYR A 156 -11.11 -0.76 5.96
CA TYR A 156 -9.98 -0.30 6.77
C TYR A 156 -10.45 0.66 7.88
N HIS A 157 -11.30 1.64 7.54
CA HIS A 157 -11.90 2.52 8.55
C HIS A 157 -12.69 1.70 9.59
N SER A 158 -13.53 0.77 9.16
CA SER A 158 -14.33 -0.08 10.07
C SER A 158 -13.46 -0.98 10.96
N ALA A 159 -12.31 -1.45 10.45
CA ALA A 159 -11.33 -2.22 11.22
C ALA A 159 -10.66 -1.39 12.32
N LEU A 160 -10.52 -0.08 12.11
CA LEU A 160 -9.95 0.86 13.06
C LEU A 160 -10.97 1.35 14.10
N THR A 161 -12.26 1.38 13.78
CA THR A 161 -13.26 2.08 14.61
C THR A 161 -14.35 1.21 15.24
N SER A 162 -14.52 -0.04 14.79
CA SER A 162 -15.58 -0.91 15.33
C SER A 162 -15.38 -1.24 16.80
N THR A 163 -16.47 -1.22 17.58
CA THR A 163 -16.46 -1.40 19.04
C THR A 163 -15.92 -2.77 19.44
N SER A 164 -16.41 -3.86 18.86
CA SER A 164 -15.97 -5.22 19.22
C SER A 164 -14.65 -5.57 18.52
N GLU A 165 -13.72 -6.20 19.25
CA GLU A 165 -12.50 -6.76 18.67
C GLU A 165 -12.79 -7.75 17.54
N THR A 166 -13.80 -8.61 17.71
CA THR A 166 -14.19 -9.60 16.69
C THR A 166 -14.67 -8.94 15.39
N ASP A 167 -15.39 -7.82 15.49
CA ASP A 167 -15.81 -7.05 14.32
C ASP A 167 -14.60 -6.38 13.67
N ARG A 168 -13.69 -5.80 14.46
CA ARG A 168 -12.43 -5.22 13.95
C ARG A 168 -11.60 -6.25 13.19
N GLU A 169 -11.42 -7.46 13.73
CA GLU A 169 -10.71 -8.54 13.03
C GLU A 169 -11.39 -8.92 11.70
N THR A 170 -12.71 -9.03 11.71
CA THR A 170 -13.49 -9.33 10.49
C THR A 170 -13.30 -8.24 9.43
N TYR A 171 -13.33 -6.98 9.83
CA TYR A 171 -13.08 -5.86 8.91
C TYR A 171 -11.64 -5.78 8.44
N TYR A 172 -10.64 -6.15 9.27
CA TYR A 172 -9.26 -6.29 8.80
C TYR A 172 -9.16 -7.37 7.72
N VAL A 173 -9.83 -8.50 7.89
CA VAL A 173 -9.84 -9.58 6.88
C VAL A 173 -10.46 -9.10 5.58
N ASN A 174 -11.66 -8.50 5.64
CA ASN A 174 -12.32 -7.94 4.45
C ASN A 174 -11.44 -6.88 3.78
N PHE A 175 -10.82 -5.99 4.56
CA PHE A 175 -9.90 -4.98 4.06
C PHE A 175 -8.72 -5.59 3.27
N PHE A 176 -8.01 -6.55 3.87
CA PHE A 176 -6.87 -7.18 3.19
C PHE A 176 -7.30 -8.01 1.98
N GLN A 177 -8.46 -8.65 2.03
CA GLN A 177 -9.02 -9.31 0.84
C GLN A 177 -9.34 -8.30 -0.26
N SER A 178 -9.99 -7.18 0.05
CA SER A 178 -10.27 -6.13 -0.95
C SER A 178 -9.00 -5.56 -1.58
N LEU A 179 -7.92 -5.35 -0.81
CA LEU A 179 -6.63 -4.97 -1.39
C LEU A 179 -6.07 -6.04 -2.34
N GLY A 180 -6.25 -7.32 -2.00
CA GLY A 180 -5.89 -8.44 -2.88
C GLY A 180 -6.67 -8.41 -4.21
N HIS A 181 -7.99 -8.19 -4.13
CA HIS A 181 -8.87 -8.04 -5.30
C HIS A 181 -8.41 -6.88 -6.20
N VAL A 182 -8.13 -5.70 -5.62
CA VAL A 182 -7.66 -4.55 -6.39
C VAL A 182 -6.28 -4.80 -7.01
N MET A 183 -5.35 -5.41 -6.28
CA MET A 183 -4.03 -5.75 -6.82
C MET A 183 -4.12 -6.75 -7.96
N HIS A 184 -4.98 -7.76 -7.88
CA HIS A 184 -5.22 -8.70 -8.99
C HIS A 184 -5.57 -7.94 -10.28
N LEU A 185 -6.49 -6.97 -10.19
CA LEU A 185 -6.90 -6.17 -11.35
C LEU A 185 -5.75 -5.33 -11.92
N LEU A 186 -4.88 -4.76 -11.07
CA LEU A 186 -3.67 -4.08 -11.53
C LEU A 186 -2.68 -5.05 -12.19
N GLU A 187 -2.49 -6.23 -11.60
CA GLU A 187 -1.59 -7.26 -12.09
C GLU A 187 -2.03 -7.78 -13.48
N ASP A 188 -3.33 -7.83 -13.75
CA ASP A 188 -3.87 -8.15 -15.08
C ASP A 188 -3.44 -7.15 -16.16
N MET A 189 -3.09 -5.91 -15.81
CA MET A 189 -2.54 -4.96 -16.78
C MET A 189 -1.15 -5.35 -17.26
N ALA A 190 -0.46 -6.28 -16.57
CA ALA A 190 0.78 -6.90 -17.03
C ALA A 190 0.55 -8.11 -17.97
N VAL A 191 -0.69 -8.36 -18.39
CA VAL A 191 -1.04 -9.42 -19.35
C VAL A 191 -1.49 -8.75 -20.66
N PRO A 192 -0.73 -8.89 -21.77
CA PRO A 192 -1.04 -8.16 -23.00
C PRO A 192 -2.44 -8.43 -23.56
N ALA A 193 -3.02 -9.60 -23.30
CA ALA A 193 -4.38 -9.94 -23.73
C ALA A 193 -5.46 -9.09 -23.04
N HIS A 194 -5.30 -8.84 -21.73
CA HIS A 194 -6.22 -8.01 -20.94
C HIS A 194 -6.17 -6.54 -21.37
N THR A 195 -5.00 -6.07 -21.82
CA THR A 195 -4.83 -4.69 -22.28
C THR A 195 -5.13 -4.47 -23.76
N ARG A 196 -5.28 -5.55 -24.54
CA ARG A 196 -5.52 -5.52 -26.00
C ARG A 196 -6.86 -6.15 -26.38
N ASN A 197 -7.80 -6.16 -25.43
CA ASN A 197 -9.18 -6.62 -25.65
C ASN A 197 -9.23 -7.99 -26.36
N ASP A 198 -8.38 -8.94 -25.94
CA ASP A 198 -8.13 -10.20 -26.66
C ASP A 198 -8.64 -11.42 -25.86
N PHE A 199 -9.92 -11.41 -25.49
CA PHE A 199 -10.53 -12.57 -24.83
C PHE A 199 -10.50 -13.81 -25.73
N ALA A 200 -10.57 -13.63 -27.06
CA ALA A 200 -10.43 -14.74 -28.01
C ALA A 200 -9.14 -15.56 -27.83
N SER A 201 -8.06 -14.97 -27.29
CA SER A 201 -6.83 -15.71 -26.96
C SER A 201 -7.01 -16.71 -25.81
N HIS A 202 -7.90 -16.42 -24.87
CA HIS A 202 -8.25 -17.28 -23.73
C HIS A 202 -9.03 -18.52 -24.21
N LEU A 203 -9.81 -18.41 -25.29
CA LEU A 203 -10.55 -19.54 -25.89
C LEU A 203 -9.69 -20.48 -26.74
N LYS A 204 -8.57 -19.97 -27.30
CA LYS A 204 -7.67 -20.76 -28.16
C LYS A 204 -6.68 -21.60 -27.37
N PHE A 205 -6.49 -21.28 -26.09
CA PHE A 205 -5.65 -22.03 -25.18
C PHE A 205 -6.51 -22.94 -24.29
N ASN A 206 -6.59 -24.21 -24.65
CA ASN A 206 -7.16 -25.24 -23.77
C ASN A 206 -6.04 -26.17 -23.34
N GLU A 207 -5.69 -26.15 -22.05
CA GLU A 207 -4.93 -27.24 -21.47
C GLU A 207 -5.77 -28.51 -21.60
N VAL A 208 -5.18 -29.58 -22.14
CA VAL A 208 -5.90 -30.77 -22.63
C VAL A 208 -6.49 -31.63 -21.49
N ALA A 209 -6.58 -31.12 -20.26
CA ALA A 209 -7.24 -31.77 -19.13
C ALA A 209 -8.03 -30.73 -18.32
N ASP A 210 -9.34 -30.97 -18.16
CA ASP A 210 -10.23 -30.33 -17.20
C ASP A 210 -10.74 -28.91 -17.50
N ILE A 211 -11.61 -28.79 -18.52
CA ILE A 211 -12.51 -27.63 -18.69
C ILE A 211 -13.52 -27.63 -17.53
N ASN A 212 -13.35 -26.74 -16.55
CA ASN A 212 -14.43 -26.36 -15.64
C ASN A 212 -15.17 -25.13 -16.21
N PRO A 213 -16.39 -25.29 -16.74
CA PRO A 213 -17.12 -24.19 -17.39
C PRO A 213 -17.58 -23.09 -16.42
N THR A 214 -17.37 -23.26 -15.10
CA THR A 214 -17.73 -22.25 -14.08
C THR A 214 -16.52 -21.42 -13.61
N LYS A 215 -15.33 -21.66 -14.16
CA LYS A 215 -14.10 -20.96 -13.78
C LYS A 215 -13.54 -20.18 -14.96
N TRP A 216 -12.83 -19.09 -14.66
CA TRP A 216 -12.22 -18.24 -15.66
C TRP A 216 -11.22 -19.00 -16.54
N LEU A 217 -11.17 -18.60 -17.81
CA LEU A 217 -10.30 -19.21 -18.81
C LEU A 217 -9.01 -18.40 -18.88
N GLY A 218 -7.89 -18.97 -18.44
CA GLY A 218 -6.58 -18.32 -18.62
C GLY A 218 -6.08 -18.43 -20.07
N ASN A 219 -5.18 -17.54 -20.46
CA ASN A 219 -4.47 -17.58 -21.73
C ASN A 219 -3.10 -18.29 -21.60
N ARG A 220 -2.41 -18.45 -22.73
CA ARG A 220 -1.13 -19.19 -22.79
C ARG A 220 0.01 -18.50 -22.01
N PHE A 221 0.02 -17.17 -21.91
CA PHE A 221 1.04 -16.43 -21.16
C PHE A 221 0.88 -16.66 -19.66
N GLU A 222 -0.35 -16.54 -19.14
CA GLU A 222 -0.66 -16.81 -17.72
C GLU A 222 -0.25 -18.23 -17.33
N TYR A 223 -0.54 -19.22 -18.20
CA TYR A 223 -0.07 -20.58 -17.99
C TYR A 223 1.46 -20.71 -18.01
N PHE A 224 2.14 -20.03 -18.93
CA PHE A 224 3.61 -20.08 -19.04
C PHE A 224 4.28 -19.62 -17.74
N VAL A 225 3.76 -18.54 -17.13
CA VAL A 225 4.20 -18.01 -15.84
C VAL A 225 3.84 -18.96 -14.70
N LYS A 226 2.62 -19.48 -14.68
CA LYS A 226 2.14 -20.44 -13.65
C LYS A 226 3.07 -21.63 -13.46
N ILE A 227 3.55 -22.23 -14.56
CA ILE A 227 4.44 -23.40 -14.48
C ILE A 227 5.91 -23.03 -14.21
N ARG A 228 6.21 -21.72 -14.07
CA ARG A 228 7.53 -21.15 -13.77
C ARG A 228 7.42 -20.07 -12.69
N PRO A 229 6.96 -20.40 -11.47
CA PRO A 229 6.72 -19.42 -10.42
C PRO A 229 7.98 -18.63 -10.02
N ALA A 230 9.17 -19.18 -10.24
CA ALA A 230 10.45 -18.49 -10.01
C ALA A 230 10.62 -17.21 -10.85
N LEU A 231 9.84 -17.01 -11.92
CA LEU A 231 9.86 -15.77 -12.70
C LEU A 231 9.30 -14.57 -11.92
N VAL A 232 8.44 -14.83 -10.91
CA VAL A 232 7.88 -13.78 -10.03
C VAL A 232 8.92 -13.26 -9.02
N ASP A 233 10.01 -13.99 -8.81
CA ASP A 233 11.10 -13.58 -7.91
C ASP A 233 12.04 -12.51 -8.51
N ALA A 234 11.75 -12.02 -9.71
CA ALA A 234 12.53 -10.95 -10.34
C ALA A 234 12.51 -9.65 -9.50
N THR A 235 13.54 -8.82 -9.66
CA THR A 235 13.64 -7.55 -8.92
C THR A 235 12.52 -6.61 -9.37
N PRO A 236 11.67 -6.10 -8.46
CA PRO A 236 10.55 -5.25 -8.84
C PRO A 236 10.98 -3.97 -9.56
N VAL A 237 10.16 -3.51 -10.51
CA VAL A 237 10.32 -2.25 -11.23
C VAL A 237 9.17 -1.34 -10.83
N SER A 238 9.45 -0.39 -9.94
CA SER A 238 8.45 0.56 -9.45
C SER A 238 8.15 1.65 -10.50
N PRO A 239 6.90 2.15 -10.55
CA PRO A 239 6.58 3.33 -11.34
C PRO A 239 7.26 4.57 -10.77
N SER A 240 7.53 5.57 -11.62
CA SER A 240 8.22 6.81 -11.25
C SER A 240 7.32 8.03 -11.45
N PHE A 241 6.14 8.02 -10.81
CA PHE A 241 5.21 9.13 -10.82
C PHE A 241 5.69 10.25 -9.89
N THR A 242 5.47 11.52 -10.26
CA THR A 242 5.86 12.68 -9.42
C THR A 242 4.76 13.04 -8.42
N THR A 243 3.49 12.90 -8.80
CA THR A 243 2.29 13.12 -7.97
C THR A 243 1.21 12.14 -8.42
N PRO A 244 1.29 10.86 -8.01
CA PRO A 244 0.43 9.82 -8.52
C PRO A 244 -1.03 10.06 -8.13
N LEU A 245 -1.94 9.89 -9.08
CA LEU A 245 -3.33 9.57 -8.81
C LEU A 245 -3.50 8.05 -8.69
N LEU A 246 -4.58 7.61 -8.05
CA LEU A 246 -4.88 6.17 -7.91
C LEU A 246 -4.88 5.44 -9.27
N THR A 247 -5.47 6.07 -10.28
CA THR A 247 -5.64 5.49 -11.62
C THR A 247 -4.33 5.40 -12.40
N ASP A 248 -3.34 6.22 -12.06
CA ASP A 248 -2.05 6.30 -12.79
C ASP A 248 -1.28 4.97 -12.79
N PHE A 249 -1.51 4.11 -11.78
CA PHE A 249 -0.93 2.77 -11.75
C PHE A 249 -1.43 1.90 -12.91
N TRP A 250 -2.68 2.09 -13.36
CA TRP A 250 -3.24 1.40 -14.51
C TRP A 250 -2.95 2.17 -15.81
N ASP A 251 -3.35 3.43 -15.85
CA ASP A 251 -3.43 4.24 -17.05
C ASP A 251 -3.35 5.73 -16.67
N ILE A 252 -2.36 6.46 -17.24
CA ILE A 252 -2.22 7.91 -17.04
C ILE A 252 -2.92 8.73 -18.13
N ASP A 253 -3.65 8.08 -19.04
CA ASP A 253 -4.37 8.66 -20.18
C ASP A 253 -3.45 9.50 -21.09
N GLN A 254 -2.24 8.99 -21.37
CA GLN A 254 -1.25 9.68 -22.21
C GLN A 254 -0.87 8.93 -23.48
N TYR A 255 -1.11 7.62 -23.54
CA TYR A 255 -0.83 6.84 -24.73
C TYR A 255 -1.92 7.02 -25.78
N ASP A 256 -1.65 7.91 -26.75
CA ASP A 256 -2.54 8.23 -27.87
C ASP A 256 -2.29 7.37 -29.13
N GLY A 257 -1.51 6.30 -29.00
CA GLY A 257 -1.06 5.47 -30.12
C GLY A 257 0.15 6.00 -30.87
N SER A 258 0.80 7.06 -30.37
CA SER A 258 2.13 7.50 -30.83
C SER A 258 3.26 6.62 -30.27
N ASN A 259 4.52 7.00 -30.51
CA ASN A 259 5.67 6.17 -30.14
C ASN A 259 5.67 5.84 -28.63
N PRO A 260 5.59 4.56 -28.26
CA PRO A 260 5.38 4.17 -26.87
C PRO A 260 6.59 4.39 -25.98
N SER A 261 6.33 4.57 -24.69
CA SER A 261 7.35 4.64 -23.66
C SER A 261 7.89 3.24 -23.31
N ALA A 262 9.20 3.15 -23.09
CA ALA A 262 9.85 2.02 -22.41
C ALA A 262 10.09 2.29 -20.90
N GLY A 263 9.82 3.52 -20.47
CA GLY A 263 10.12 4.00 -19.12
C GLY A 263 9.13 3.53 -18.06
N THR A 264 9.26 4.12 -16.86
CA THR A 264 8.46 3.81 -15.66
C THR A 264 7.46 4.92 -15.31
N ALA A 265 7.41 6.00 -16.08
CA ALA A 265 6.48 7.12 -15.90
C ALA A 265 5.27 6.97 -16.84
N ILE A 266 4.63 5.80 -16.83
CA ILE A 266 3.49 5.44 -17.67
C ILE A 266 2.61 4.42 -16.94
N GLY A 267 1.32 4.34 -17.24
CA GLY A 267 0.44 3.31 -16.70
C GLY A 267 0.84 1.90 -17.16
N LEU A 268 0.57 0.90 -16.34
CA LEU A 268 0.92 -0.49 -16.67
C LEU A 268 0.16 -1.00 -17.90
N ALA A 269 -1.10 -0.59 -18.06
CA ALA A 269 -1.93 -0.96 -19.20
C ALA A 269 -1.38 -0.39 -20.51
N GLU A 270 -1.03 0.90 -20.51
CA GLU A 270 -0.40 1.59 -21.64
C GLU A 270 0.93 0.94 -22.02
N TYR A 271 1.79 0.67 -21.03
CA TYR A 271 3.07 0.00 -21.27
C TYR A 271 2.89 -1.40 -21.89
N SER A 272 1.97 -2.20 -21.35
CA SER A 272 1.71 -3.57 -21.81
C SER A 272 1.08 -3.60 -23.21
N ASN A 273 0.03 -2.80 -23.43
CA ASN A 273 -0.66 -2.68 -24.71
C ASN A 273 0.32 -2.32 -25.84
N ALA A 274 1.13 -1.29 -25.60
CA ALA A 274 1.93 -0.68 -26.65
C ALA A 274 3.20 -1.46 -27.01
N ASN A 275 3.74 -2.22 -26.05
CA ASN A 275 5.03 -2.89 -26.24
C ASN A 275 4.93 -4.37 -26.60
N PHE A 276 3.82 -5.05 -26.28
CA PHE A 276 3.70 -6.50 -26.41
C PHE A 276 2.50 -6.89 -27.27
N LEU A 277 2.62 -8.02 -27.97
CA LEU A 277 1.52 -8.60 -28.76
C LEU A 277 0.70 -9.57 -27.91
N SER A 278 -0.60 -9.70 -28.19
CA SER A 278 -1.43 -10.78 -27.62
C SER A 278 -1.81 -11.81 -28.70
N GLY A 279 -2.32 -12.98 -28.29
CA GLY A 279 -2.39 -14.17 -29.13
C GLY A 279 -3.22 -14.03 -30.42
N THR A 280 -4.33 -13.27 -30.40
CA THR A 280 -5.17 -13.09 -31.59
C THR A 280 -5.11 -11.70 -32.22
N THR A 281 -4.36 -10.78 -31.61
CA THR A 281 -4.19 -9.39 -32.07
C THR A 281 -2.85 -9.12 -32.78
N ILE A 282 -2.05 -10.17 -33.04
CA ILE A 282 -0.74 -10.08 -33.70
C ILE A 282 -0.85 -9.32 -35.04
N PHE A 283 -0.32 -8.09 -35.08
CA PHE A 283 -0.31 -7.19 -36.24
C PHE A 283 -1.66 -7.10 -36.98
N LYS A 284 -2.78 -7.16 -36.27
CA LYS A 284 -4.10 -6.94 -36.86
C LYS A 284 -4.21 -5.51 -37.34
N GLY A 285 -4.66 -5.35 -38.59
CA GLY A 285 -4.86 -4.05 -39.22
C GLY A 285 -6.33 -3.66 -39.31
N ILE A 286 -6.61 -2.71 -40.20
CA ILE A 286 -7.93 -2.06 -40.38
C ILE A 286 -9.09 -3.03 -40.65
N GLU A 287 -8.82 -4.26 -41.08
CA GLU A 287 -9.86 -5.28 -41.30
C GLU A 287 -10.51 -5.78 -39.99
N ASP A 288 -9.83 -5.60 -38.85
CA ASP A 288 -10.33 -5.92 -37.51
C ASP A 288 -10.05 -4.73 -36.56
N PRO A 289 -10.78 -3.62 -36.71
CA PRO A 289 -10.47 -2.37 -36.01
C PRO A 289 -10.59 -2.49 -34.49
N THR A 290 -11.37 -3.45 -33.99
CA THR A 290 -11.54 -3.73 -32.55
C THR A 290 -10.26 -4.28 -31.91
N HIS A 291 -9.40 -4.91 -32.70
CA HIS A 291 -8.16 -5.56 -32.26
C HIS A 291 -6.92 -5.00 -32.97
N SER A 292 -7.07 -3.84 -33.62
CA SER A 292 -6.01 -3.19 -34.39
C SER A 292 -5.29 -2.18 -33.51
N TYR A 293 -4.01 -2.44 -33.25
CA TYR A 293 -3.17 -1.59 -32.39
C TYR A 293 -2.01 -1.01 -33.20
N PRO A 294 -1.65 0.27 -32.98
CA PRO A 294 -0.58 0.93 -33.74
C PRO A 294 0.81 0.36 -33.42
N TYR A 295 1.01 -0.12 -32.20
CA TYR A 295 2.27 -0.73 -31.77
C TYR A 295 2.06 -2.11 -31.12
N PRO A 296 3.08 -2.99 -31.16
CA PRO A 296 4.27 -2.93 -32.00
C PRO A 296 3.97 -2.86 -33.50
N ASP A 297 4.72 -2.04 -34.24
CA ASP A 297 4.57 -1.85 -35.70
C ASP A 297 5.66 -2.57 -36.49
N TRP A 298 5.34 -3.04 -37.70
CA TRP A 298 6.29 -3.73 -38.59
C TRP A 298 7.55 -2.91 -38.90
N SER A 299 7.48 -1.57 -38.91
CA SER A 299 8.64 -0.70 -39.14
C SER A 299 9.72 -0.80 -38.07
N SER A 300 9.37 -1.30 -36.88
CA SER A 300 10.27 -1.49 -35.75
C SER A 300 10.76 -2.94 -35.58
N ILE A 301 10.44 -3.82 -36.54
CA ILE A 301 10.71 -5.25 -36.45
C ILE A 301 11.86 -5.69 -37.37
N VAL A 302 12.73 -6.54 -36.83
CA VAL A 302 13.79 -7.23 -37.56
C VAL A 302 13.56 -8.75 -37.47
N GLU A 303 13.53 -9.43 -38.61
CA GLU A 303 13.46 -10.90 -38.67
C GLU A 303 14.85 -11.51 -38.54
N TYR A 304 14.99 -12.57 -37.74
CA TYR A 304 16.22 -13.35 -37.64
C TYR A 304 15.93 -14.84 -37.43
N ASP A 305 16.92 -15.69 -37.73
CA ASP A 305 16.83 -17.14 -37.54
C ASP A 305 17.65 -17.57 -36.33
N GLU A 306 17.08 -18.45 -35.51
CA GLU A 306 17.73 -19.03 -34.33
C GLU A 306 17.66 -20.56 -34.37
N VAL A 307 18.73 -21.22 -33.93
CA VAL A 307 18.75 -22.68 -33.73
C VAL A 307 18.08 -22.99 -32.40
N ILE A 308 16.90 -23.61 -32.44
CA ILE A 308 16.08 -23.94 -31.25
C ILE A 308 16.26 -25.38 -30.76
N ASP A 309 17.04 -26.17 -31.49
CA ASP A 309 17.41 -27.54 -31.12
C ASP A 309 18.77 -27.87 -31.74
N ASP A 310 19.82 -27.86 -30.92
CA ASP A 310 21.20 -28.15 -31.34
C ASP A 310 21.40 -29.59 -31.82
N VAL A 311 20.55 -30.52 -31.38
CA VAL A 311 20.66 -31.94 -31.73
C VAL A 311 20.07 -32.18 -33.12
N THR A 312 18.92 -31.59 -33.41
CA THR A 312 18.26 -31.74 -34.73
C THR A 312 18.66 -30.66 -35.72
N GLY A 313 19.32 -29.58 -35.28
CA GLY A 313 19.62 -28.39 -36.08
C GLY A 313 18.37 -27.63 -36.48
N LYS A 314 17.27 -27.77 -35.73
CA LYS A 314 15.99 -27.14 -36.07
C LYS A 314 16.12 -25.63 -35.88
N VAL A 315 15.77 -24.89 -36.93
CA VAL A 315 15.78 -23.43 -36.94
C VAL A 315 14.36 -22.88 -36.87
N ARG A 316 14.19 -21.79 -36.14
CA ARG A 316 12.96 -20.99 -36.10
C ARG A 316 13.29 -19.55 -36.46
N THR A 317 12.38 -18.92 -37.20
CA THR A 317 12.45 -17.47 -37.44
C THR A 317 11.74 -16.75 -36.31
N TYR A 318 12.39 -15.75 -35.74
CA TYR A 318 11.84 -14.85 -34.74
C TYR A 318 11.79 -13.43 -35.28
N LEU A 319 10.88 -12.65 -34.68
CA LEU A 319 10.74 -11.22 -34.89
C LEU A 319 11.31 -10.54 -33.64
N ARG A 320 12.29 -9.67 -33.83
CA ARG A 320 12.86 -8.80 -32.80
C ARG A 320 12.29 -7.41 -32.93
N LYS A 321 11.91 -6.78 -31.81
CA LYS A 321 11.55 -5.36 -31.76
C LYS A 321 12.79 -4.54 -31.41
N THR A 322 13.28 -3.75 -32.35
CA THR A 322 14.52 -2.95 -32.19
C THR A 322 14.28 -1.44 -32.13
N GLY A 323 13.05 -0.99 -32.41
CA GLY A 323 12.63 0.40 -32.33
C GLY A 323 11.31 0.56 -31.59
N ASP A 324 10.97 1.82 -31.30
CA ASP A 324 9.74 2.30 -30.66
C ASP A 324 9.40 1.64 -29.32
N GLY A 325 9.53 2.34 -28.19
CA GLY A 325 9.33 1.78 -26.85
C GLY A 325 10.33 0.68 -26.48
N GLU A 326 9.84 -0.36 -25.80
CA GLU A 326 10.66 -1.44 -25.21
C GLU A 326 11.31 -2.32 -26.29
N THR A 327 12.59 -2.66 -26.10
CA THR A 327 13.29 -3.60 -26.97
C THR A 327 13.01 -5.04 -26.55
N ILE A 328 12.62 -5.89 -27.50
CA ILE A 328 12.20 -7.28 -27.23
C ILE A 328 12.92 -8.21 -28.22
N GLU A 329 13.65 -9.19 -27.69
CA GLU A 329 14.48 -10.12 -28.49
C GLU A 329 13.61 -11.12 -29.27
N HIS A 330 12.60 -11.68 -28.60
CA HIS A 330 11.59 -12.58 -29.13
C HIS A 330 10.21 -11.93 -29.03
N LEU A 331 9.84 -11.05 -29.97
CA LEU A 331 8.50 -10.46 -30.01
C LEU A 331 7.45 -11.45 -30.55
N ALA A 332 7.78 -12.19 -31.60
CA ALA A 332 6.92 -13.22 -32.16
C ALA A 332 7.73 -14.30 -32.85
N ALA A 333 7.16 -15.50 -32.94
CA ALA A 333 7.76 -16.65 -33.60
C ALA A 333 7.05 -16.96 -34.92
N GLY A 334 7.83 -17.30 -35.95
CA GLY A 334 7.33 -17.87 -37.18
C GLY A 334 6.95 -19.34 -37.02
N LYS A 335 5.72 -19.69 -37.45
CA LYS A 335 5.30 -21.09 -37.67
C LYS A 335 6.15 -21.72 -38.78
N TRP A 336 6.09 -23.05 -38.88
CA TRP A 336 6.88 -23.81 -39.87
C TRP A 336 6.68 -23.35 -41.32
N PHE A 337 5.54 -22.73 -41.63
CA PHE A 337 5.23 -22.22 -42.97
C PHE A 337 5.47 -20.72 -43.17
N TYR A 338 5.92 -19.98 -42.14
CA TYR A 338 6.06 -18.52 -42.15
C TYR A 338 6.88 -18.00 -43.34
N LYS A 339 8.03 -18.63 -43.62
CA LYS A 339 8.94 -18.25 -44.72
C LYS A 339 8.34 -18.42 -46.12
N TYR A 340 7.25 -19.19 -46.24
CA TYR A 340 6.59 -19.42 -47.53
C TYR A 340 5.41 -18.48 -47.76
N LEU A 341 5.06 -17.63 -46.79
CA LEU A 341 3.98 -16.67 -46.92
C LEU A 341 4.44 -15.41 -47.67
N PRO A 342 3.61 -14.84 -48.56
CA PRO A 342 3.86 -13.51 -49.10
C PRO A 342 3.80 -12.46 -47.98
N SER A 343 4.45 -11.31 -48.17
CA SER A 343 4.54 -10.25 -47.16
C SER A 343 3.17 -9.83 -46.60
N SER A 344 2.13 -9.81 -47.43
CA SER A 344 0.77 -9.43 -47.04
C SER A 344 0.04 -10.45 -46.15
N LEU A 345 0.59 -11.65 -45.94
CA LEU A 345 -0.01 -12.72 -45.13
C LEU A 345 0.94 -13.21 -44.02
N LYS A 346 2.07 -12.51 -43.80
CA LYS A 346 3.10 -12.95 -42.85
C LYS A 346 2.57 -13.05 -41.42
N ASP A 347 1.66 -12.16 -41.03
CA ASP A 347 0.96 -12.15 -39.74
C ASP A 347 0.26 -13.49 -39.43
N LEU A 348 -0.39 -14.12 -40.41
CA LEU A 348 -1.05 -15.42 -40.24
C LEU A 348 -0.08 -16.55 -39.88
N GLY A 349 1.18 -16.39 -40.28
CA GLY A 349 2.27 -17.30 -40.00
C GLY A 349 2.92 -17.11 -38.63
N LEU A 350 2.48 -16.15 -37.82
CA LEU A 350 3.06 -15.86 -36.51
C LEU A 350 2.35 -16.61 -35.37
N MET A 351 3.09 -16.76 -34.27
CA MET A 351 2.62 -17.27 -32.98
C MET A 351 3.45 -16.69 -31.84
N LEU A 352 2.99 -16.87 -30.61
CA LEU A 352 3.75 -16.59 -29.39
C LEU A 352 4.14 -17.92 -28.76
N ASP A 353 5.43 -18.17 -28.61
CA ASP A 353 5.97 -19.42 -28.04
C ASP A 353 6.64 -19.18 -26.68
N ASP A 354 7.22 -20.23 -26.12
CA ASP A 354 7.84 -20.16 -24.80
C ASP A 354 9.04 -19.19 -24.72
N SER A 355 9.78 -18.95 -25.81
CA SER A 355 10.86 -17.95 -25.84
C SER A 355 10.27 -16.54 -25.84
N VAL A 356 9.22 -16.31 -26.62
CA VAL A 356 8.47 -15.04 -26.62
C VAL A 356 7.90 -14.73 -25.24
N TYR A 357 7.24 -15.70 -24.61
CA TYR A 357 6.66 -15.50 -23.28
C TYR A 357 7.72 -15.32 -22.18
N LEU A 358 8.92 -15.87 -22.35
CA LEU A 358 10.02 -15.63 -21.42
C LEU A 358 10.47 -14.16 -21.47
N ASP A 359 10.68 -13.63 -22.67
CA ASP A 359 11.01 -12.22 -22.88
C ASP A 359 9.92 -11.28 -22.34
N TYR A 360 8.65 -11.65 -22.53
CA TYR A 360 7.52 -10.87 -22.02
C TYR A 360 7.52 -10.87 -20.49
N ALA A 361 7.66 -12.05 -19.88
CA ALA A 361 7.67 -12.20 -18.42
C ALA A 361 8.84 -11.44 -17.77
N ASP A 362 10.02 -11.41 -18.40
CA ASP A 362 11.19 -10.64 -17.94
C ASP A 362 10.91 -9.14 -17.81
N LYS A 363 9.97 -8.60 -18.60
CA LYS A 363 9.61 -7.17 -18.56
C LYS A 363 8.37 -6.88 -17.74
N LEU A 364 7.36 -7.75 -17.82
CA LEU A 364 6.02 -7.50 -17.29
C LEU A 364 5.91 -7.90 -15.81
N LEU A 365 6.49 -9.02 -15.37
CA LEU A 365 6.38 -9.47 -13.97
C LEU A 365 7.07 -8.53 -12.97
N PRO A 366 8.29 -8.03 -13.22
CA PRO A 366 8.89 -7.00 -12.35
C PRO A 366 8.01 -5.77 -12.17
N ARG A 367 7.33 -5.33 -13.25
CA ARG A 367 6.42 -4.18 -13.21
C ARG A 367 5.13 -4.51 -12.48
N ALA A 368 4.55 -5.69 -12.69
CA ALA A 368 3.38 -6.13 -11.92
C ALA A 368 3.66 -6.07 -10.40
N VAL A 369 4.79 -6.61 -9.95
CA VAL A 369 5.20 -6.54 -8.53
C VAL A 369 5.45 -5.10 -8.09
N GLY A 370 6.19 -4.31 -8.87
CA GLY A 370 6.58 -2.95 -8.51
C GLY A 370 5.42 -1.95 -8.50
N TYR A 371 4.48 -2.08 -9.42
CA TYR A 371 3.26 -1.26 -9.48
C TYR A 371 2.30 -1.63 -8.35
N SER A 372 2.08 -2.93 -8.07
CA SER A 372 1.28 -3.36 -6.91
C SER A 372 1.91 -2.93 -5.58
N ALA A 373 3.24 -2.98 -5.44
CA ALA A 373 3.93 -2.45 -4.27
C ALA A 373 3.74 -0.93 -4.12
N GLY A 374 3.86 -0.19 -5.22
CA GLY A 374 3.59 1.25 -5.25
C GLY A 374 2.14 1.61 -4.93
N LEU A 375 1.17 0.77 -5.33
CA LEU A 375 -0.24 0.93 -5.00
C LEU A 375 -0.49 0.75 -3.50
N LEU A 376 0.17 -0.23 -2.86
CA LEU A 376 0.14 -0.38 -1.40
C LEU A 376 0.76 0.84 -0.71
N ASP A 377 1.91 1.31 -1.17
CA ASP A 377 2.53 2.54 -0.65
C ASP A 377 1.59 3.73 -0.78
N TYR A 378 0.90 3.87 -1.91
CA TYR A 378 -0.12 4.89 -2.12
C TYR A 378 -1.28 4.73 -1.13
N PHE A 379 -1.78 3.52 -0.89
CA PHE A 379 -2.87 3.29 0.07
C PHE A 379 -2.47 3.77 1.48
N PHE A 380 -1.24 3.49 1.91
CA PHE A 380 -0.74 3.77 3.27
C PHE A 380 0.10 5.06 3.39
N ARG A 381 0.08 5.94 2.37
CA ARG A 381 0.90 7.17 2.36
C ARG A 381 0.52 8.20 3.43
N GLY A 382 -0.72 8.15 3.92
CA GLY A 382 -1.20 9.02 4.98
C GLY A 382 -0.54 8.72 6.33
N LYS A 383 0.20 9.70 6.86
CA LYS A 383 0.92 9.61 8.14
C LYS A 383 0.46 10.75 9.03
N ILE A 384 -0.06 10.42 10.21
CA ILE A 384 -0.66 11.37 11.15
C ILE A 384 -0.08 11.16 12.54
N ASN A 385 0.03 12.22 13.33
CA ASN A 385 0.43 12.15 14.73
C ASN A 385 -0.20 13.32 15.52
N ILE A 386 0.14 13.47 16.79
CA ILE A 386 -0.24 14.62 17.61
C ILE A 386 0.97 15.24 18.28
N VAL A 387 0.84 16.53 18.61
CA VAL A 387 1.74 17.23 19.53
C VAL A 387 0.89 17.83 20.63
N GLN A 388 1.21 17.47 21.87
CA GLN A 388 0.47 17.96 23.03
C GLN A 388 0.70 19.46 23.23
N THR A 389 -0.37 20.17 23.60
CA THR A 389 -0.35 21.62 23.87
C THR A 389 -0.94 22.00 25.23
N GLY A 390 -1.53 21.03 25.93
CA GLY A 390 -2.09 21.15 27.27
C GLY A 390 -2.37 19.77 27.86
N ALA A 391 -2.88 19.74 29.10
CA ALA A 391 -3.16 18.48 29.79
C ALA A 391 -4.19 17.61 29.06
N ASP A 392 -5.16 18.23 28.37
CA ASP A 392 -6.27 17.62 27.64
C ASP A 392 -6.37 18.12 26.18
N ALA A 393 -5.34 18.85 25.72
CA ALA A 393 -5.34 19.56 24.44
C ALA A 393 -4.12 19.21 23.58
N PHE A 394 -4.33 19.04 22.29
CA PHE A 394 -3.26 18.72 21.33
C PHE A 394 -3.51 19.38 19.97
N GLN A 395 -2.42 19.50 19.19
CA GLN A 395 -2.47 19.78 17.77
C GLN A 395 -2.26 18.48 17.00
N ILE A 396 -2.90 18.36 15.85
CA ILE A 396 -2.71 17.21 14.95
C ILE A 396 -1.55 17.54 14.02
N VAL A 397 -0.68 16.57 13.75
CA VAL A 397 0.46 16.72 12.84
C VAL A 397 0.24 15.84 11.62
N ASN A 398 0.32 16.45 10.46
CA ASN A 398 0.39 15.75 9.19
C ASN A 398 1.88 15.49 8.87
N LEU A 399 2.26 14.21 8.86
CA LEU A 399 3.61 13.74 8.52
C LEU A 399 3.69 13.16 7.11
N SER A 400 2.61 13.27 6.33
CA SER A 400 2.60 12.89 4.91
C SER A 400 3.04 14.05 4.02
N ASP A 401 3.37 13.70 2.78
CA ASP A 401 3.85 14.63 1.76
C ASP A 401 2.71 15.37 1.04
N GLU A 402 1.46 15.15 1.48
CA GLU A 402 0.26 15.73 0.89
C GLU A 402 -0.60 16.41 1.95
N ASP A 403 -1.37 17.41 1.54
CA ASP A 403 -2.30 18.12 2.43
C ASP A 403 -3.42 17.19 2.89
N MET A 404 -3.75 17.27 4.19
CA MET A 404 -4.93 16.63 4.76
C MET A 404 -6.04 17.67 4.88
N GLU A 405 -7.23 17.31 4.43
CA GLU A 405 -8.42 18.15 4.56
C GLU A 405 -9.63 17.31 5.01
N GLY A 406 -10.45 17.85 5.89
CA GLY A 406 -11.64 17.18 6.37
C GLY A 406 -12.58 18.14 7.08
N ASN A 407 -13.52 17.60 7.84
CA ASN A 407 -14.42 18.37 8.69
C ASN A 407 -14.30 17.94 10.16
N LEU A 408 -15.20 18.41 11.03
CA LEU A 408 -15.12 18.09 12.47
C LEU A 408 -15.28 16.59 12.76
N ALA A 409 -15.85 15.80 11.85
CA ALA A 409 -15.98 14.35 11.97
C ALA A 409 -14.81 13.57 11.36
N SER A 410 -13.90 14.24 10.65
CA SER A 410 -12.78 13.61 9.97
C SER A 410 -11.65 13.16 10.90
N PHE A 411 -11.53 13.75 12.09
CA PHE A 411 -10.49 13.39 13.05
C PHE A 411 -11.13 12.82 14.30
N LYS A 412 -10.82 11.57 14.62
CA LYS A 412 -11.38 10.86 15.76
C LYS A 412 -10.30 10.20 16.58
N LEU A 413 -10.48 10.22 17.90
CA LEU A 413 -9.57 9.58 18.85
C LEU A 413 -10.32 8.47 19.57
N TYR A 414 -9.66 7.34 19.73
CA TYR A 414 -10.23 6.18 20.41
C TYR A 414 -9.27 5.60 21.44
N TYR A 415 -9.80 4.83 22.38
CA TYR A 415 -9.05 3.93 23.25
C TYR A 415 -9.75 2.57 23.31
N ASP A 416 -9.03 1.53 23.71
CA ASP A 416 -9.61 0.21 24.02
C ASP A 416 -9.81 0.10 25.54
N ASP A 417 -11.00 -0.31 25.97
CA ASP A 417 -11.33 -0.52 27.39
C ASP A 417 -10.87 -1.90 27.90
N ILE A 418 -10.98 -2.16 29.20
CA ILE A 418 -10.61 -3.45 29.81
C ILE A 418 -11.35 -4.69 29.23
N ASN A 419 -12.41 -4.50 28.43
CA ASN A 419 -13.16 -5.55 27.76
C ASN A 419 -12.80 -5.66 26.26
N ASP A 420 -11.74 -5.00 25.82
CA ASP A 420 -11.32 -4.91 24.41
C ASP A 420 -12.33 -4.16 23.50
N GLU A 421 -13.22 -3.36 24.10
CA GLU A 421 -14.15 -2.51 23.38
C GLU A 421 -13.49 -1.18 22.96
N ARG A 422 -13.58 -0.85 21.68
CA ARG A 422 -13.09 0.40 21.09
C ARG A 422 -14.08 1.52 21.36
N ILE A 423 -13.67 2.49 22.19
CA ILE A 423 -14.51 3.61 22.61
C ILE A 423 -13.99 4.92 22.00
N GLU A 424 -14.88 5.68 21.37
CA GLU A 424 -14.58 7.01 20.85
C GLU A 424 -14.47 8.02 22.01
N ILE A 425 -13.41 8.83 22.00
CA ILE A 425 -13.27 10.00 22.87
C ILE A 425 -13.73 11.22 22.06
N PRO A 426 -14.86 11.85 22.42
CA PRO A 426 -15.33 13.01 21.66
C PRO A 426 -14.34 14.16 21.74
N LEU A 427 -14.10 14.81 20.61
CA LEU A 427 -13.18 15.94 20.48
C LEU A 427 -13.96 17.24 20.24
N ALA A 428 -13.47 18.34 20.82
CA ALA A 428 -13.84 19.69 20.42
C ALA A 428 -12.66 20.38 19.75
N PHE A 429 -12.93 21.13 18.68
CA PHE A 429 -11.89 21.82 17.91
C PHE A 429 -11.99 23.33 18.12
N TYR A 430 -10.84 23.99 18.20
CA TYR A 430 -10.72 25.43 18.44
C TYR A 430 -9.74 26.07 17.47
N ASP A 431 -10.04 27.31 17.07
CA ASP A 431 -9.10 28.12 16.29
C ASP A 431 -7.90 28.60 17.14
N GLU A 432 -6.94 29.27 16.50
CA GLU A 432 -5.75 29.82 17.17
C GLU A 432 -6.06 30.85 18.25
N LEU A 433 -7.23 31.48 18.18
CA LEU A 433 -7.70 32.51 19.12
C LEU A 433 -8.51 31.89 20.28
N GLY A 434 -8.75 30.58 20.27
CA GLY A 434 -9.50 29.85 21.28
C GLY A 434 -11.03 29.83 21.06
N SER A 435 -11.51 30.22 19.87
CA SER A 435 -12.93 30.09 19.53
C SER A 435 -13.25 28.67 19.10
N ARG A 436 -14.29 28.07 19.69
CA ARG A 436 -14.72 26.71 19.35
C ARG A 436 -15.39 26.67 17.98
N TYR A 437 -15.01 25.71 17.15
CA TYR A 437 -15.75 25.36 15.95
C TYR A 437 -17.02 24.59 16.31
N THR A 438 -18.17 25.10 15.86
CA THR A 438 -19.48 24.50 16.11
C THR A 438 -20.22 24.08 14.84
N ASP A 439 -19.83 24.60 13.67
CA ASP A 439 -20.39 24.16 12.39
C ASP A 439 -19.75 22.82 12.00
N PRO A 440 -20.52 21.72 11.90
CA PRO A 440 -19.98 20.41 11.53
C PRO A 440 -19.30 20.40 10.14
N ASN A 441 -19.65 21.35 9.27
CA ASN A 441 -19.07 21.48 7.93
C ASN A 441 -17.81 22.38 7.89
N THR A 442 -17.31 22.82 9.04
CA THR A 442 -16.06 23.58 9.11
C THR A 442 -14.93 22.77 8.48
N VAL A 443 -14.31 23.31 7.44
CA VAL A 443 -13.16 22.68 6.80
C VAL A 443 -11.94 22.82 7.69
N LEU A 444 -11.37 21.68 8.08
CA LEU A 444 -10.13 21.55 8.82
C LEU A 444 -9.05 21.09 7.84
N SER A 445 -8.02 21.92 7.63
CA SER A 445 -6.91 21.61 6.74
C SER A 445 -5.58 21.62 7.50
N ILE A 446 -4.71 20.66 7.17
CA ILE A 446 -3.35 20.54 7.70
C ILE A 446 -2.40 20.32 6.51
N PRO A 447 -1.61 21.33 6.14
CA PRO A 447 -0.65 21.20 5.05
C PRO A 447 0.34 20.05 5.27
N ALA A 448 0.87 19.51 4.17
CA ALA A 448 1.91 18.47 4.19
C ALA A 448 3.07 18.83 5.12
N GLN A 449 3.56 17.85 5.89
CA GLN A 449 4.70 18.02 6.80
C GLN A 449 4.56 19.17 7.83
N THR A 450 3.32 19.50 8.25
CA THR A 450 3.05 20.56 9.23
C THR A 450 2.12 20.12 10.36
N LYS A 451 1.98 20.99 11.36
CA LYS A 451 0.98 20.85 12.43
C LYS A 451 -0.24 21.71 12.15
N SER A 452 -1.39 21.28 12.65
CA SER A 452 -2.66 21.98 12.55
C SER A 452 -2.58 23.38 13.17
N LEU A 453 -3.24 24.36 12.55
CA LEU A 453 -3.44 25.68 13.16
C LEU A 453 -4.50 25.62 14.28
N PHE A 454 -5.46 24.70 14.15
CA PHE A 454 -6.45 24.43 15.18
C PHE A 454 -5.92 23.51 16.27
N LYS A 455 -6.57 23.54 17.44
CA LYS A 455 -6.36 22.61 18.56
C LYS A 455 -7.55 21.69 18.71
N ALA A 456 -7.31 20.47 19.18
CA ALA A 456 -8.32 19.52 19.62
C ALA A 456 -8.23 19.34 21.14
N GLU A 457 -9.38 19.30 21.81
CA GLU A 457 -9.50 19.05 23.25
C GLU A 457 -10.40 17.85 23.52
N LEU A 458 -9.98 17.00 24.45
CA LEU A 458 -10.74 15.85 24.92
C LEU A 458 -12.00 16.32 25.66
N GLN A 459 -13.16 15.77 25.32
CA GLN A 459 -14.43 16.12 25.99
C GLN A 459 -14.82 15.13 27.10
N SER A 460 -14.08 14.03 27.23
CA SER A 460 -14.27 13.03 28.27
C SER A 460 -12.95 12.34 28.60
N VAL A 461 -12.86 11.83 29.83
CA VAL A 461 -11.77 10.95 30.25
C VAL A 461 -12.11 9.49 29.89
N PRO A 462 -11.15 8.70 29.36
CA PRO A 462 -11.25 7.25 29.28
C PRO A 462 -11.70 6.63 30.60
N VAL A 463 -12.66 5.73 30.50
CA VAL A 463 -13.15 4.91 31.62
C VAL A 463 -12.60 3.51 31.45
N ASP A 464 -11.93 3.02 32.49
CA ASP A 464 -11.31 1.69 32.54
C ASP A 464 -10.52 1.34 31.25
N PRO A 465 -9.51 2.13 30.84
CA PRO A 465 -8.72 1.82 29.67
C PRO A 465 -7.91 0.54 29.88
N GLN A 466 -7.83 -0.31 28.84
CA GLN A 466 -7.01 -1.52 28.85
C GLN A 466 -5.52 -1.18 29.09
N ALA A 467 -5.05 -0.15 28.38
CA ALA A 467 -3.71 0.38 28.46
C ALA A 467 -3.79 1.91 28.65
N PRO A 468 -3.62 2.41 29.89
CA PRO A 468 -3.63 3.84 30.16
C PRO A 468 -2.60 4.57 29.29
N GLY A 469 -3.05 5.64 28.62
CA GLY A 469 -2.21 6.44 27.74
C GLY A 469 -2.04 5.90 26.32
N GLU A 470 -2.63 4.75 25.95
CA GLU A 470 -2.67 4.30 24.57
C GLU A 470 -3.95 4.75 23.87
N TYR A 471 -3.80 5.36 22.69
CA TYR A 471 -4.91 5.83 21.87
C TYR A 471 -4.74 5.43 20.40
N MET A 472 -5.83 5.38 19.66
CA MET A 472 -5.83 5.30 18.21
C MET A 472 -6.40 6.60 17.63
N LEU A 473 -5.56 7.38 16.96
CA LEU A 473 -5.99 8.51 16.14
C LEU A 473 -6.35 7.99 14.75
N VAL A 474 -7.55 8.32 14.29
CA VAL A 474 -8.05 7.96 12.96
C VAL A 474 -8.45 9.23 12.23
N TYR A 475 -7.99 9.33 10.99
CA TYR A 475 -8.35 10.35 10.03
C TYR A 475 -9.13 9.72 8.88
N LYS A 476 -10.23 10.37 8.49
CA LYS A 476 -11.06 10.07 7.32
C LYS A 476 -11.36 11.37 6.57
N GLY A 477 -10.76 11.57 5.40
CA GLY A 477 -10.92 12.81 4.64
C GLY A 477 -10.19 12.83 3.30
N ARG A 478 -9.99 14.03 2.75
CA ARG A 478 -9.23 14.25 1.51
C ARG A 478 -7.72 14.32 1.79
N LEU A 479 -6.95 13.41 1.19
CA LEU A 479 -5.48 13.39 1.25
C LEU A 479 -4.92 13.69 -0.15
N GLY A 480 -4.34 14.87 -0.32
CA GLY A 480 -3.90 15.35 -1.63
C GLY A 480 -5.08 15.44 -2.59
N SER A 481 -5.03 14.68 -3.68
CA SER A 481 -6.08 14.59 -4.70
C SER A 481 -7.11 13.48 -4.47
N GLU A 482 -6.91 12.57 -3.50
CA GLU A 482 -7.86 11.50 -3.17
C GLU A 482 -8.91 12.00 -2.18
N GLY A 483 -10.18 11.90 -2.54
CA GLY A 483 -11.31 12.34 -1.74
C GLY A 483 -11.80 13.74 -2.06
N ALA A 484 -13.09 13.97 -1.84
CA ALA A 484 -13.75 15.26 -2.05
C ALA A 484 -14.84 15.48 -1.00
N ALA A 485 -15.17 16.74 -0.71
CA ALA A 485 -16.32 17.06 0.14
C ALA A 485 -17.61 16.45 -0.46
N PRO A 486 -18.46 15.75 0.32
CA PRO A 486 -18.58 15.81 1.79
C PRO A 486 -17.65 14.88 2.62
N TYR A 487 -16.62 14.28 2.03
CA TYR A 487 -15.64 13.36 2.65
C TYR A 487 -16.23 12.04 3.16
N ASP A 488 -17.41 11.68 2.65
CA ASP A 488 -18.17 10.50 3.03
C ASP A 488 -18.32 9.48 1.89
N THR A 489 -18.17 9.89 0.63
CA THR A 489 -18.28 9.04 -0.57
C THR A 489 -16.93 8.61 -1.16
N ASP A 490 -15.94 9.51 -1.14
CA ASP A 490 -14.56 9.27 -1.58
C ASP A 490 -13.62 9.88 -0.54
N TYR A 491 -12.72 9.08 0.02
CA TYR A 491 -11.85 9.48 1.12
C TYR A 491 -10.64 8.57 1.28
N ALA A 492 -9.54 9.17 1.72
CA ALA A 492 -8.41 8.46 2.29
C ALA A 492 -8.62 8.22 3.79
N VAL A 493 -7.90 7.23 4.31
CA VAL A 493 -7.86 6.90 5.74
C VAL A 493 -6.41 6.84 6.20
N ALA A 494 -6.11 7.53 7.30
CA ALA A 494 -4.81 7.44 7.97
C ALA A 494 -5.04 7.16 9.45
N ALA A 495 -4.15 6.38 10.07
CA ALA A 495 -4.26 6.08 11.48
C ALA A 495 -2.88 6.00 12.16
N GLN A 496 -2.88 6.27 13.46
CA GLN A 496 -1.70 6.16 14.30
C GLN A 496 -2.12 5.71 15.69
N LYS A 497 -1.50 4.63 16.17
CA LYS A 497 -1.48 4.28 17.58
C LYS A 497 -0.53 5.24 18.28
N ILE A 498 -1.04 5.99 19.25
CA ILE A 498 -0.31 7.02 19.96
C ILE A 498 -0.16 6.59 21.41
N THR A 499 1.08 6.67 21.91
CA THR A 499 1.37 6.61 23.33
C THR A 499 2.05 7.92 23.72
N PRO A 500 1.29 9.01 23.87
CA PRO A 500 1.83 10.32 24.15
C PRO A 500 2.21 10.40 25.63
N HIS A 501 3.51 10.59 25.87
CA HIS A 501 4.09 10.75 27.19
C HIS A 501 4.59 12.18 27.35
N PHE A 502 4.33 12.80 28.49
CA PHE A 502 4.99 14.04 28.87
C PHE A 502 5.62 13.94 30.26
N LEU A 503 6.80 14.54 30.38
CA LEU A 503 7.55 14.58 31.62
C LEU A 503 7.27 15.91 32.32
N THR A 504 6.90 15.85 33.60
CA THR A 504 6.95 16.99 34.51
C THR A 504 7.98 16.72 35.59
N TYR A 505 8.42 17.77 36.25
CA TYR A 505 9.34 17.66 37.38
C TYR A 505 8.79 18.45 38.56
N ALA A 506 8.96 17.93 39.77
CA ALA A 506 8.60 18.63 40.98
C ALA A 506 9.68 18.46 42.06
N GLU A 507 9.89 19.52 42.84
CA GLU A 507 10.75 19.46 44.02
C GLU A 507 9.98 18.83 45.17
N VAL A 508 10.43 17.68 45.64
CA VAL A 508 9.86 16.96 46.78
C VAL A 508 10.98 16.70 47.77
N ASN A 509 10.86 17.21 49.00
CA ASN A 509 11.86 17.03 50.07
C ASN A 509 13.30 17.42 49.67
N SER A 510 13.48 18.48 48.87
CA SER A 510 14.78 18.94 48.37
C SER A 510 15.48 18.00 47.37
N GLU A 511 14.73 17.07 46.78
CA GLU A 511 15.12 16.27 45.62
C GLU A 511 14.16 16.57 44.46
N TRP A 512 14.69 16.55 43.22
CA TRP A 512 13.86 16.67 42.03
C TRP A 512 13.41 15.28 41.56
N ASP A 513 12.10 15.07 41.54
CA ASP A 513 11.49 13.88 40.94
C ASP A 513 11.05 14.19 39.51
N VAL A 514 11.24 13.23 38.62
CA VAL A 514 10.68 13.27 37.26
C VAL A 514 9.47 12.35 37.21
N TYR A 515 8.36 12.92 36.77
CA TYR A 515 7.08 12.27 36.66
C TYR A 515 6.67 12.20 35.21
N GLU A 516 6.26 11.02 34.77
CA GLU A 516 5.74 10.79 33.44
C GLU A 516 4.22 10.73 33.49
N TYR A 517 3.57 11.40 32.55
CA TYR A 517 2.13 11.51 32.47
C TYR A 517 1.60 11.15 31.09
N ASP A 518 0.40 10.57 31.07
CA ASP A 518 -0.36 10.34 29.84
C ASP A 518 -1.07 11.62 29.37
N LEU A 519 -1.73 11.56 28.22
CA LEU A 519 -2.55 12.62 27.62
C LEU A 519 -3.71 13.16 28.48
N LEU A 520 -3.95 12.62 29.68
CA LEU A 520 -4.99 13.06 30.60
C LEU A 520 -4.37 13.68 31.86
N GLY A 521 -3.04 13.72 31.94
CA GLY A 521 -2.34 14.09 33.16
C GLY A 521 -2.41 13.02 34.25
N ASN A 522 -2.67 11.76 33.91
CA ASN A 522 -2.47 10.65 34.86
C ASN A 522 -1.00 10.26 34.89
N ARG A 523 -0.47 10.08 36.10
CA ARG A 523 0.93 9.69 36.28
C ARG A 523 1.15 8.23 35.88
N ILE A 524 1.92 8.01 34.82
CA ILE A 524 2.32 6.69 34.31
C ILE A 524 3.49 6.13 35.11
N TYR A 525 4.53 6.94 35.30
CA TYR A 525 5.78 6.53 35.95
C TYR A 525 6.35 7.65 36.81
N SER A 526 7.18 7.27 37.78
CA SER A 526 7.91 8.19 38.66
C SER A 526 9.34 7.67 38.77
N LEU A 527 10.29 8.44 38.26
CA LEU A 527 11.69 8.21 38.57
C LEU A 527 12.03 8.95 39.86
N THR A 528 11.85 8.28 41.00
CA THR A 528 12.37 8.73 42.29
C THR A 528 13.84 8.37 42.36
N GLY A 529 14.70 9.38 42.22
CA GLY A 529 16.11 9.13 41.97
C GLY A 529 17.01 10.29 42.38
N GLY A 530 16.84 10.82 43.59
CA GLY A 530 17.91 11.50 44.32
C GLY A 530 18.69 12.54 43.52
N LEU A 531 18.01 13.36 42.71
CA LEU A 531 18.59 14.60 42.19
C LEU A 531 18.68 15.57 43.37
N THR A 532 19.61 15.27 44.26
CA THR A 532 19.95 16.10 45.41
C THR A 532 20.51 17.41 44.87
N ARG A 533 20.07 18.51 45.48
CA ARG A 533 20.66 19.83 45.29
C ARG A 533 22.16 19.71 45.51
N GLY A 534 22.93 19.63 44.43
CA GLY A 534 24.38 19.53 44.51
C GLY A 534 24.89 20.82 45.13
N ILE A 535 25.25 20.79 46.41
CA ILE A 535 25.92 21.92 47.06
C ILE A 535 27.22 22.12 46.26
N PRO A 536 27.43 23.27 45.61
CA PRO A 536 28.66 23.50 44.89
C PRO A 536 29.79 23.57 45.93
N TYR A 537 30.75 22.65 45.78
CA TYR A 537 32.00 22.73 46.52
C TYR A 537 32.98 23.55 45.70
N TYR A 538 33.45 24.65 46.30
CA TYR A 538 34.58 25.40 45.78
C TYR A 538 35.79 25.07 46.67
N ASN A 539 36.82 24.42 46.10
CA ASN A 539 38.02 24.00 46.84
C ASN A 539 37.75 23.19 48.13
N GLY A 540 36.73 22.32 48.13
CA GLY A 540 36.47 21.41 49.25
C GLY A 540 35.77 22.02 50.46
N ILE A 541 35.17 23.22 50.36
CA ILE A 541 34.33 23.83 51.40
C ILE A 541 32.88 23.98 50.89
N PRO A 542 31.85 23.61 51.67
CA PRO A 542 30.45 23.87 51.30
C PRO A 542 30.17 25.39 51.25
N ASN A 543 29.72 25.92 50.11
CA ASN A 543 29.30 27.32 49.99
C ASN A 543 27.76 27.44 50.16
N PRO A 544 27.24 28.08 51.23
CA PRO A 544 25.81 28.15 51.50
C PRO A 544 25.20 29.45 50.98
N VAL A 545 25.29 29.77 49.68
CA VAL A 545 24.57 30.92 49.12
C VAL A 545 24.29 30.68 47.62
N ASN A 546 23.05 30.30 47.27
CA ASN A 546 22.15 31.12 46.43
C ASN A 546 20.90 30.27 46.02
N PRO A 547 19.66 30.70 46.29
CA PRO A 547 18.45 29.96 45.91
C PRO A 547 18.05 30.03 44.42
N ASP A 548 18.71 30.87 43.61
CA ASP A 548 18.18 31.34 42.33
C ASP A 548 18.87 30.78 41.06
N GLU A 549 19.44 29.56 41.10
CA GLU A 549 19.96 28.92 39.88
C GLU A 549 18.80 28.50 38.95
N LEU A 550 18.61 29.28 37.88
CA LEU A 550 17.66 28.98 36.80
C LEU A 550 18.21 27.83 35.94
N PHE A 551 17.48 26.72 35.93
CA PHE A 551 17.68 25.62 34.98
C PHE A 551 17.04 25.98 33.64
N TYR A 552 17.77 25.79 32.55
CA TYR A 552 17.22 25.89 31.19
C TYR A 552 17.07 24.48 30.64
N LEU A 553 15.86 24.16 30.17
CA LEU A 553 15.57 22.93 29.44
C LEU A 553 15.64 23.22 27.94
N SER A 554 16.51 22.49 27.24
CA SER A 554 16.56 22.50 25.79
C SER A 554 16.08 21.14 25.29
N TYR A 555 14.99 21.17 24.53
CA TYR A 555 14.54 20.03 23.74
C TYR A 555 15.23 20.14 22.37
N SER A 556 16.11 19.20 22.06
CA SER A 556 16.67 19.06 20.71
C SER A 556 16.35 17.67 20.20
N GLY A 557 15.83 17.59 18.97
CA GLY A 557 15.69 16.33 18.27
C GLY A 557 17.08 15.76 18.02
N CYS A 558 17.44 14.72 18.77
CA CYS A 558 18.58 13.89 18.43
C CYS A 558 18.10 12.78 17.50
N THR A 559 19.01 12.31 16.65
CA THR A 559 18.82 11.38 15.52
C THR A 559 17.77 10.26 15.70
N GLU A 560 17.08 9.97 14.60
CA GLU A 560 16.16 8.84 14.31
C GLU A 560 15.79 7.91 15.48
N GLY A 561 14.56 8.06 15.97
CA GLY A 561 13.92 7.10 16.89
C GLY A 561 14.11 7.37 18.39
N TYR A 562 14.71 8.50 18.76
CA TYR A 562 14.92 8.88 20.16
C TYR A 562 14.53 10.33 20.40
N SER A 563 13.91 10.59 21.56
CA SER A 563 13.81 11.95 22.12
C SER A 563 14.94 12.14 23.13
N CYS A 564 15.42 13.36 23.32
CA CYS A 564 16.51 13.66 24.27
C CYS A 564 16.14 14.83 25.18
N LEU A 565 16.50 14.71 26.46
CA LEU A 565 16.36 15.77 27.46
C LEU A 565 17.73 16.30 27.88
N HIS A 566 17.97 17.59 27.66
CA HIS A 566 19.16 18.28 28.16
C HIS A 566 18.79 19.17 29.36
N LEU A 567 19.43 18.93 30.52
CA LEU A 567 19.39 19.82 31.67
C LEU A 567 20.60 20.75 31.65
N LEU A 568 20.38 22.06 31.49
CA LEU A 568 21.41 23.10 31.58
C LEU A 568 21.28 23.87 32.89
N THR A 569 22.39 24.07 33.61
CA THR A 569 22.45 24.97 34.78
C THR A 569 23.25 26.22 34.42
N LYS A 570 22.76 27.42 34.73
CA LYS A 570 23.51 28.67 34.56
C LYS A 570 24.06 29.14 35.92
N SER A 571 25.38 29.12 36.11
CA SER A 571 25.99 29.73 37.31
C SER A 571 26.22 31.23 37.07
N THR A 572 25.60 32.09 37.86
CA THR A 572 25.80 33.53 37.81
C THR A 572 26.88 33.97 38.81
N GLU A 573 28.16 33.78 38.50
CA GLU A 573 29.23 34.66 39.02
C GLU A 573 30.56 34.49 38.25
N GLN A 574 30.93 35.58 37.58
CA GLN A 574 32.19 35.95 36.90
C GLN A 574 33.24 34.88 36.49
N SER A 575 33.38 34.79 35.16
CA SER A 575 34.54 34.36 34.35
C SER A 575 35.09 32.95 34.57
N GLU A 576 34.35 31.95 34.08
CA GLU A 576 34.78 30.75 33.34
C GLU A 576 33.57 29.78 33.34
N ASP A 577 32.79 29.79 32.25
CA ASP A 577 31.54 29.03 32.09
C ASP A 577 31.81 27.52 32.12
N LEU A 578 31.34 26.83 33.17
CA LEU A 578 31.29 25.37 33.24
C LEU A 578 29.82 24.91 33.29
N SER A 579 29.27 24.47 32.17
CA SER A 579 27.97 23.78 32.10
C SER A 579 28.15 22.29 32.41
N LYS A 580 27.41 21.78 33.40
CA LYS A 580 27.26 20.34 33.63
C LYS A 580 26.05 19.84 32.85
N PHE A 581 26.19 18.71 32.15
CA PHE A 581 25.13 18.09 31.36
C PHE A 581 24.80 16.70 31.89
N GLY A 582 23.50 16.38 31.93
CA GLY A 582 22.98 15.02 31.88
C GLY A 582 22.15 14.86 30.61
N THR A 583 22.34 13.76 29.88
CA THR A 583 21.55 13.43 28.68
C THR A 583 20.84 12.11 28.93
N PHE A 584 19.51 12.12 28.74
CA PHE A 584 18.67 10.94 28.84
C PHE A 584 18.21 10.53 27.44
N TRP A 585 18.26 9.22 27.18
CA TRP A 585 17.80 8.60 25.95
C TRP A 585 16.67 7.63 26.25
N TRP A 586 15.65 7.62 25.39
CA TRP A 586 14.51 6.71 25.46
C TRP A 586 14.20 6.14 24.08
N SER A 587 13.93 4.83 24.03
CA SER A 587 13.40 4.13 22.86
C SER A 587 11.88 4.34 22.72
N ASN A 588 11.37 4.32 21.49
CA ASN A 588 9.93 4.49 21.18
C ASN A 588 8.99 3.46 21.85
N ASP A 589 9.52 2.36 22.38
CA ASP A 589 8.80 1.31 23.12
C ASP A 589 8.86 1.48 24.65
N GLY A 590 9.37 2.62 25.14
CA GLY A 590 9.42 2.99 26.56
C GLY A 590 10.34 2.12 27.43
N THR A 591 11.08 1.17 26.86
CA THR A 591 11.68 0.08 27.66
C THR A 591 13.14 0.31 28.06
N ARG A 592 13.83 1.35 27.56
CA ARG A 592 15.26 1.59 27.90
C ARG A 592 15.56 3.05 28.19
N ILE A 593 15.90 3.31 29.46
CA ILE A 593 16.47 4.58 29.92
C ILE A 593 17.98 4.39 30.06
N TYR A 594 18.77 5.13 29.28
CA TYR A 594 20.20 5.27 29.52
C TYR A 594 20.49 6.64 30.15
N ALA A 595 21.08 6.64 31.33
CA ALA A 595 21.56 7.85 31.99
C ALA A 595 23.08 7.94 31.83
N PHE A 596 23.56 8.98 31.14
CA PHE A 596 24.99 9.31 31.12
C PHE A 596 25.27 10.53 32.02
N HIS A 597 26.27 10.40 32.89
CA HIS A 597 26.89 11.52 33.58
C HIS A 597 28.24 11.84 32.92
N GLY A 598 28.37 13.02 32.34
CA GLY A 598 29.66 13.70 32.17
C GLY A 598 30.11 14.00 30.74
N GLY A 599 30.21 15.31 30.46
CA GLY A 599 31.00 15.90 29.38
C GLY A 599 31.15 17.41 29.63
N TYR A 600 32.32 17.99 29.34
CA TYR A 600 32.59 19.43 29.44
C TYR A 600 32.72 20.03 28.04
N TYR A 601 32.09 21.18 27.81
CA TYR A 601 32.16 21.94 26.55
C TYR A 601 33.04 23.18 26.75
N ASP A 602 34.16 23.27 26.04
CA ASP A 602 35.05 24.43 26.12
C ASP A 602 34.67 25.48 25.06
N ILE A 603 34.06 26.57 25.53
CA ILE A 603 33.58 27.68 24.69
C ILE A 603 34.75 28.48 24.08
N SER A 604 35.95 28.44 24.68
CA SER A 604 37.11 29.17 24.16
C SER A 604 37.67 28.56 22.87
N THR A 605 37.45 27.25 22.67
CA THR A 605 37.98 26.48 21.54
C THR A 605 36.90 25.96 20.60
N SER A 606 35.61 26.08 20.95
CA SER A 606 34.49 25.51 20.20
C SER A 606 34.63 23.98 19.99
N THR A 607 35.28 23.28 20.92
CA THR A 607 35.57 21.84 20.80
C THR A 607 35.01 21.02 21.94
N TRP A 608 34.51 19.83 21.59
CA TRP A 608 34.07 18.81 22.52
C TRP A 608 35.28 18.05 23.04
N MET A 609 35.50 18.01 24.36
CA MET A 609 36.52 17.15 24.96
C MET A 609 35.86 15.97 25.65
N THR A 610 36.13 14.76 25.15
CA THR A 610 35.83 13.53 25.86
C THR A 610 36.80 13.38 27.04
N SER A 611 36.27 13.21 28.25
CA SER A 611 37.11 12.74 29.36
C SER A 611 37.59 11.32 29.04
N PRO A 612 38.90 11.01 29.19
CA PRO A 612 39.43 9.67 29.00
C PRO A 612 39.11 8.83 30.25
N TRP A 613 37.88 8.34 30.34
CA TRP A 613 37.59 7.11 31.08
C TRP A 613 37.07 6.10 30.07
N ILE A 614 37.96 5.15 29.76
CA ILE A 614 37.68 3.95 29.00
C ILE A 614 36.65 3.12 29.78
N ILE A 615 35.45 2.96 29.22
CA ILE A 615 34.80 1.65 29.16
C ILE A 615 34.73 1.30 27.68
N THR A 616 35.55 0.30 27.34
CA THR A 616 35.57 -0.46 26.09
C THR A 616 34.24 -1.18 25.85
N ASP A 617 33.77 -1.18 24.60
CA ASP A 617 32.89 -2.16 23.97
C ASP A 617 31.79 -2.82 24.81
N ALA A 618 30.55 -2.39 24.56
CA ALA A 618 29.41 -3.30 24.57
C ALA A 618 28.74 -3.27 23.19
N CYS A 619 29.33 -4.00 22.23
CA CYS A 619 28.55 -4.60 21.16
C CYS A 619 27.49 -5.51 21.81
N LEU A 620 26.21 -5.26 21.56
CA LEU A 620 25.19 -6.31 21.63
C LEU A 620 24.70 -6.57 20.21
N TYR A 621 25.43 -7.45 19.55
CA TYR A 621 24.90 -8.32 18.51
C TYR A 621 23.97 -9.35 19.17
N SER A 622 22.75 -9.49 18.66
CA SER A 622 21.96 -10.72 18.63
C SER A 622 20.88 -10.50 17.56
N GLY A 623 20.78 -11.21 16.44
CA GLY A 623 21.10 -12.62 16.25
C GLY A 623 19.98 -13.50 16.79
N PHE A 624 18.76 -13.41 16.25
CA PHE A 624 18.02 -14.46 15.51
C PHE A 624 16.68 -13.92 15.02
#